data_AF-A0A497G8F1-F1
#
_entry.id   AF-A0A497G8F1-F1
#
_cell.length_a   1.000
_cell.length_b   1.000
_cell.length_c   1.000
_cell.angle_alpha   90.00
_cell.angle_beta   90.00
_cell.angle_gamma   90.00
#
_symmetry.space_group_name_H-M   'P 1'
#
loop_
_entity.id
_entity.type
_entity.pdbx_description
1 polymer ?
#
loop_
_entity_poly.entity_id
_entity_poly.type
_entity_poly.pdbx_seq_one_letter_code
_entity_poly.pdbx_strand_id
1 'polypeptide(L)'
;GTYGKSPKEMYVISINENGKITRGRIKYVTKSKAPDHMIRITTQHGRVLEVTPEHRILVIENGSIKEKYARDVRAGDVLVIYSKDLKKVVGDVGGDVVEDVMYVKTDYNWVYDIEVDDYHNYAINDFVFVHNCDGDEDSIMLLLDGLLNFSRHYLPNKRGGLMDAPLVLTTKIYPSEVDKEVQSMDVMQRYPLEFYKATLRNADPKELEGSVIETVGERLKKGKDLYVNLWFTHDNGDINLGPTKTSYSDPNLKSMSLKVQRQMDLERKLRSVDPNDVARRLIDKHFIRDIAGNLKAFYTQEFRCTNCNAKYKVPPINGVCIKCGKKGSIKLTVKQGSVEKYLVIAKDLADKYDVGVYLRRRVEVIVKQVSETFKSGKTSLFDLNNNMEKKSKIDDIINP
;
A
#
# COMPACT_ATOMS: atom_id res chain seq x y z
N GLY A 1 0.56 4.78 -9.27
CA GLY A 1 -0.42 5.86 -9.06
C GLY A 1 -0.61 6.63 -10.36
N THR A 2 -1.38 7.72 -10.38
CA THR A 2 -1.28 8.70 -11.48
C THR A 2 -0.38 9.83 -11.01
N TYR A 3 0.75 10.04 -11.68
CA TYR A 3 1.59 11.21 -11.48
C TYR A 3 0.88 12.46 -12.00
N GLY A 4 0.82 13.51 -11.18
CA GLY A 4 0.38 14.85 -11.55
C GLY A 4 1.53 15.63 -12.19
N LYS A 5 1.22 16.56 -13.11
CA LYS A 5 2.25 17.44 -13.70
C LYS A 5 3.01 18.18 -12.60
N SER A 6 4.33 18.30 -12.80
CA SER A 6 5.19 19.16 -11.98
C SER A 6 4.58 20.56 -11.83
N PRO A 7 4.24 20.98 -10.61
CA PRO A 7 3.69 22.31 -10.37
C PRO A 7 4.79 23.37 -10.60
N LYS A 8 4.46 24.45 -11.32
CA LYS A 8 5.37 25.60 -11.44
C LYS A 8 5.44 26.31 -10.09
N GLU A 9 6.66 26.49 -9.58
CA GLU A 9 6.97 27.29 -8.38
C GLU A 9 6.24 26.86 -7.10
N MET A 10 5.96 25.56 -6.92
CA MET A 10 5.51 25.07 -5.62
C MET A 10 6.68 24.57 -4.78
N TYR A 11 6.73 25.07 -3.56
CA TYR A 11 7.70 24.69 -2.56
C TYR A 11 6.97 24.20 -1.32
N VAL A 12 7.57 23.26 -0.63
CA VAL A 12 7.14 22.78 0.67
C VAL A 12 8.26 23.00 1.67
N ILE A 13 7.89 23.06 2.94
CA ILE A 13 8.86 23.10 4.03
C ILE A 13 9.51 21.73 4.10
N SER A 14 10.83 21.73 4.03
CA SER A 14 11.67 20.56 4.06
C SER A 14 12.81 20.79 5.06
N ILE A 15 13.54 19.76 5.42
CA ILE A 15 14.72 19.86 6.28
C ILE A 15 15.93 19.28 5.58
N ASN A 16 17.10 19.87 5.85
CA ASN A 16 18.36 19.28 5.45
C ASN A 16 18.85 18.26 6.49
N GLU A 17 19.95 17.58 6.20
CA GLU A 17 20.56 16.55 7.06
C GLU A 17 20.91 17.04 8.48
N ASN A 18 21.07 18.36 8.67
CA ASN A 18 21.39 18.98 9.95
C ASN A 18 20.13 19.47 10.71
N GLY A 19 18.92 19.13 10.23
CA GLY A 19 17.66 19.55 10.83
C GLY A 19 17.35 21.04 10.64
N LYS A 20 18.05 21.74 9.73
CA LYS A 20 17.77 23.14 9.40
C LYS A 20 16.61 23.20 8.41
N ILE A 21 15.64 24.06 8.68
CA ILE A 21 14.49 24.24 7.82
C ILE A 21 14.91 24.93 6.52
N THR A 22 14.45 24.37 5.42
CA THR A 22 14.71 24.82 4.06
C THR A 22 13.43 24.75 3.21
N ARG A 23 13.50 25.26 1.99
CA ARG A 23 12.44 25.15 1.00
C ARG A 23 12.79 24.04 0.03
N GLY A 24 12.01 22.96 0.05
CA GLY A 24 12.10 21.88 -0.92
C GLY A 24 11.19 22.16 -2.11
N ARG A 25 11.69 21.97 -3.32
CA ARG A 25 10.89 22.17 -4.54
C ARG A 25 10.07 20.92 -4.82
N ILE A 26 8.76 21.06 -5.03
CA ILE A 26 7.89 19.94 -5.37
C ILE A 26 8.09 19.59 -6.85
N LYS A 27 8.56 18.38 -7.11
CA LYS A 27 8.83 17.83 -8.44
C LYS A 27 7.59 17.19 -9.03
N TYR A 28 6.92 16.32 -8.27
CA TYR A 28 5.68 15.64 -8.67
C TYR A 28 4.66 15.62 -7.54
N VAL A 29 3.38 15.47 -7.92
CA VAL A 29 2.29 15.22 -6.99
C VAL A 29 1.66 13.90 -7.42
N THR A 30 1.76 12.88 -6.59
CA THR A 30 1.22 11.55 -6.90
C THR A 30 -0.17 11.43 -6.30
N LYS A 31 -1.11 10.94 -7.13
CA LYS A 31 -2.44 10.56 -6.67
C LYS A 31 -2.59 9.06 -6.83
N SER A 32 -2.72 8.35 -5.72
CA SER A 32 -2.86 6.89 -5.68
C SER A 32 -4.18 6.50 -5.03
N LYS A 33 -4.70 5.34 -5.41
CA LYS A 33 -5.91 4.81 -4.77
C LYS A 33 -5.57 4.53 -3.30
N ALA A 34 -6.42 4.99 -2.39
CA ALA A 34 -6.19 4.77 -0.97
C ALA A 34 -6.20 3.25 -0.66
N PRO A 35 -5.22 2.73 0.11
CA PRO A 35 -5.28 1.36 0.60
C PRO A 35 -6.43 1.21 1.60
N ASP A 36 -6.88 -0.01 1.88
CA ASP A 36 -8.02 -0.24 2.79
C ASP A 36 -7.75 0.21 4.24
N HIS A 37 -6.48 0.34 4.60
CA HIS A 37 -6.02 0.74 5.91
C HIS A 37 -4.85 1.71 5.81
N MET A 38 -4.90 2.75 6.63
CA MET A 38 -3.81 3.70 6.86
C MET A 38 -3.35 3.56 8.30
N ILE A 39 -2.18 4.09 8.60
CA ILE A 39 -1.67 4.18 9.95
C ILE A 39 -1.85 5.61 10.42
N ARG A 40 -2.64 5.77 11.48
CA ARG A 40 -2.81 7.02 12.20
C ARG A 40 -1.88 7.02 13.40
N ILE A 41 -0.94 7.95 13.41
CA ILE A 41 0.02 8.18 14.48
C ILE A 41 -0.40 9.43 15.21
N THR A 42 -0.58 9.33 16.53
CA THR A 42 -0.92 10.45 17.41
C THR A 42 0.26 10.71 18.33
N THR A 43 0.66 11.97 18.47
CA THR A 43 1.76 12.38 19.36
C THR A 43 1.24 12.98 20.66
N GLN A 44 2.11 13.06 21.67
CA GLN A 44 1.77 13.61 22.99
C GLN A 44 1.30 15.06 22.95
N HIS A 45 1.75 15.84 21.95
CA HIS A 45 1.30 17.21 21.75
C HIS A 45 0.08 17.31 20.81
N GLY A 46 -0.63 16.21 20.59
CA GLY A 46 -1.90 16.16 19.87
C GLY A 46 -1.79 16.20 18.35
N ARG A 47 -0.58 16.04 17.78
CA ARG A 47 -0.42 15.98 16.32
C ARG A 47 -0.93 14.64 15.83
N VAL A 48 -1.64 14.66 14.71
CA VAL A 48 -2.17 13.45 14.08
C VAL A 48 -1.62 13.35 12.67
N LEU A 49 -0.99 12.23 12.38
CA LEU A 49 -0.44 11.88 11.08
C LEU A 49 -1.16 10.65 10.55
N GLU A 50 -1.67 10.68 9.32
CA GLU A 50 -2.31 9.52 8.70
C GLU A 50 -1.64 9.21 7.36
N VAL A 51 -0.92 8.08 7.32
CA VAL A 51 -0.08 7.70 6.17
C VAL A 51 -0.25 6.24 5.80
N THR A 52 0.21 5.86 4.61
CA THR A 52 0.20 4.45 4.20
C THR A 52 1.20 3.66 5.05
N PRO A 53 1.00 2.33 5.25
CA PRO A 53 1.94 1.52 6.04
C PRO A 53 3.39 1.53 5.54
N GLU A 54 3.55 1.69 4.23
CA GLU A 54 4.84 1.76 3.54
C GLU A 54 5.45 3.17 3.57
N HIS A 55 4.73 4.17 4.07
CA HIS A 55 5.25 5.54 4.06
C HIS A 55 6.40 5.68 5.05
N ARG A 56 7.53 6.25 4.62
CA ARG A 56 8.69 6.49 5.49
C ARG A 56 8.50 7.79 6.27
N ILE A 57 8.69 7.74 7.58
CA ILE A 57 8.55 8.87 8.51
C ILE A 57 9.90 9.17 9.14
N LEU A 58 10.20 10.44 9.34
CA LEU A 58 11.44 10.85 10.02
C LEU A 58 11.26 10.79 11.54
N VAL A 59 12.16 10.07 12.20
CA VAL A 59 12.23 9.90 13.66
C VAL A 59 13.58 10.37 14.19
N ILE A 60 13.60 10.85 15.44
CA ILE A 60 14.81 11.19 16.18
C ILE A 60 15.19 9.99 17.04
N GLU A 61 16.33 9.38 16.74
CA GLU A 61 16.93 8.33 17.55
C GLU A 61 18.33 8.76 17.96
N ASN A 62 18.66 8.72 19.26
CA ASN A 62 20.00 9.05 19.78
C ASN A 62 20.55 10.43 19.33
N GLY A 63 19.66 11.40 19.05
CA GLY A 63 20.06 12.75 18.61
C GLY A 63 20.35 12.89 17.12
N SER A 64 20.13 11.83 16.32
CA SER A 64 20.19 11.87 14.86
C SER A 64 18.80 11.68 14.24
N ILE A 65 18.61 12.17 13.02
CA ILE A 65 17.39 11.97 12.23
C ILE A 65 17.55 10.68 11.42
N LYS A 66 16.60 9.76 11.56
CA LYS A 66 16.51 8.49 10.83
C LYS A 66 15.15 8.31 10.18
N GLU A 67 15.08 7.43 9.21
CA GLU A 67 13.84 7.03 8.56
C GLU A 67 13.30 5.73 9.15
N LYS A 68 11.98 5.67 9.33
CA LYS A 68 11.28 4.45 9.77
C LYS A 68 9.99 4.31 8.96
N TYR A 69 9.67 3.09 8.52
CA TYR A 69 8.36 2.85 7.90
C TYR A 69 7.25 3.12 8.92
N ALA A 70 6.11 3.66 8.47
CA ALA A 70 4.97 3.94 9.33
C ALA A 70 4.49 2.68 10.08
N ARG A 71 4.57 1.50 9.44
CA ARG A 71 4.26 0.20 10.08
C ARG A 71 5.22 -0.21 11.18
N ASP A 72 6.41 0.38 11.23
CA ASP A 72 7.45 0.09 12.20
C ASP A 72 7.51 1.13 13.32
N VAL A 73 6.82 2.26 13.17
CA VAL A 73 6.65 3.25 14.24
C VAL A 73 5.86 2.64 15.42
N ARG A 74 6.33 2.90 16.63
CA ARG A 74 5.75 2.44 17.90
C ARG A 74 5.54 3.62 18.83
N ALA A 75 4.65 3.46 19.80
CA ALA A 75 4.54 4.40 20.92
C ALA A 75 5.89 4.51 21.64
N GLY A 76 6.30 5.75 21.92
CA GLY A 76 7.62 6.07 22.46
C GLY A 76 8.67 6.50 21.42
N ASP A 77 8.45 6.25 20.12
CA ASP A 77 9.31 6.83 19.08
C ASP A 77 9.15 8.36 19.06
N VAL A 78 10.19 9.10 18.68
CA VAL A 78 10.15 10.58 18.63
C VAL A 78 10.08 11.02 17.17
N LEU A 79 8.96 11.60 16.72
CA LEU A 79 8.85 12.10 15.36
C LEU A 79 9.62 13.42 15.21
N VAL A 80 10.22 13.63 14.04
CA VAL A 80 10.81 14.93 13.68
C VAL A 80 9.69 15.91 13.35
N ILE A 81 9.67 17.03 14.07
CA ILE A 81 8.64 18.05 13.90
C ILE A 81 9.24 19.45 13.87
N TYR A 82 8.48 20.42 13.36
CA TYR A 82 8.76 21.83 13.62
C TYR A 82 7.68 22.46 14.50
N SER A 83 8.12 23.13 15.56
CA SER A 83 7.27 23.99 16.38
C SER A 83 8.11 25.09 16.99
N LYS A 84 7.55 26.30 17.08
CA LYS A 84 8.20 27.44 17.72
C LYS A 84 8.25 27.30 19.24
N ASP A 85 7.31 26.55 19.81
CA ASP A 85 7.07 26.45 21.24
C ASP A 85 7.74 25.22 21.87
N LEU A 86 8.25 24.30 21.03
CA LEU A 86 8.93 23.09 21.48
C LEU A 86 10.44 23.24 21.42
N LYS A 87 11.13 22.56 22.33
CA LYS A 87 12.58 22.56 22.41
C LYS A 87 13.16 21.94 21.12
N LYS A 88 14.03 22.70 20.46
CA LYS A 88 14.80 22.22 19.31
C LYS A 88 15.76 21.12 19.75
N VAL A 89 15.75 20.01 19.02
CA VAL A 89 16.56 18.82 19.31
C VAL A 89 17.71 18.70 18.30
N VAL A 90 17.43 18.89 17.01
CA VAL A 90 18.43 18.83 15.93
C VAL A 90 18.24 20.06 15.03
N GLY A 91 19.20 20.98 15.00
CA GLY A 91 19.08 22.20 14.20
C GLY A 91 17.88 23.07 14.59
N ASP A 92 16.94 23.25 13.66
CA ASP A 92 15.70 24.02 13.86
C ASP A 92 14.48 23.15 14.19
N VAL A 93 14.60 21.82 14.14
CA VAL A 93 13.50 20.89 14.39
C VAL A 93 13.50 20.36 15.83
N GLY A 94 12.29 20.15 16.34
CA GLY A 94 12.03 19.52 17.63
C GLY A 94 11.68 18.04 17.47
N GLY A 95 11.44 17.39 18.62
CA GLY A 95 10.94 16.03 18.68
C GLY A 95 9.58 15.98 19.36
N ASP A 96 8.66 15.16 18.83
CA ASP A 96 7.37 14.90 19.46
C ASP A 96 7.17 13.40 19.63
N VAL A 97 6.93 12.97 20.87
CA VAL A 97 6.85 11.55 21.22
C VAL A 97 5.52 10.99 20.71
N VAL A 98 5.58 9.87 20.02
CA VAL A 98 4.41 9.11 19.59
C VAL A 98 3.72 8.54 20.83
N GLU A 99 2.47 8.91 21.03
CA GLU A 99 1.62 8.41 22.09
C GLU A 99 0.88 7.14 21.63
N ASP A 100 0.37 7.14 20.41
CA ASP A 100 -0.46 6.06 19.89
C ASP A 100 -0.27 5.83 18.38
N VAL A 101 -0.38 4.58 17.96
CA VAL A 101 -0.27 4.15 16.56
C VAL A 101 -1.41 3.18 16.24
N MET A 102 -2.37 3.62 15.42
CA MET A 102 -3.58 2.87 15.09
C MET A 102 -3.71 2.62 13.59
N TYR A 103 -4.12 1.41 13.22
CA TYR A 103 -4.59 1.14 11.86
C TYR A 103 -6.03 1.64 11.71
N VAL A 104 -6.20 2.71 10.93
CA VAL A 104 -7.51 3.33 10.63
C VAL A 104 -8.03 2.88 9.27
N LYS A 105 -9.36 2.74 9.14
CA LYS A 105 -9.98 2.51 7.84
C LYS A 105 -9.90 3.78 7.01
N THR A 106 -9.57 3.65 5.75
CA THR A 106 -9.76 4.74 4.79
C THR A 106 -11.24 4.91 4.49
N ASP A 107 -11.75 6.11 4.72
CA ASP A 107 -13.07 6.56 4.29
C ASP A 107 -13.02 7.40 3.01
N TYR A 108 -11.82 7.68 2.51
CA TYR A 108 -11.55 8.36 1.25
C TYR A 108 -11.00 7.42 0.17
N ASN A 109 -11.23 7.79 -1.10
CA ASN A 109 -10.90 6.96 -2.26
C ASN A 109 -9.44 7.10 -2.73
N TRP A 110 -8.77 8.19 -2.35
CA TRP A 110 -7.47 8.57 -2.89
C TRP A 110 -6.56 9.08 -1.78
N VAL A 111 -5.30 8.68 -1.85
CA VAL A 111 -4.20 9.27 -1.09
C VAL A 111 -3.34 10.09 -2.03
N TYR A 112 -2.68 11.09 -1.46
CA TYR A 112 -1.82 12.00 -2.17
C TYR A 112 -0.42 11.93 -1.55
N ASP A 113 0.58 12.04 -2.40
CA ASP A 113 1.97 12.12 -2.02
C ASP A 113 2.61 13.23 -2.87
N ILE A 114 3.70 13.82 -2.38
CA ILE A 114 4.48 14.79 -3.14
C ILE A 114 5.94 14.36 -3.15
N GLU A 115 6.55 14.41 -4.33
CA GLU A 115 7.98 14.16 -4.45
C GLU A 115 8.70 15.49 -4.38
N VAL A 116 9.61 15.62 -3.42
CA VAL A 116 10.43 16.82 -3.22
C VAL A 116 11.86 16.54 -3.67
N ASP A 117 12.33 17.32 -4.64
CA ASP A 117 13.73 17.25 -5.12
C ASP A 117 14.69 17.77 -4.04
N ASP A 118 15.95 17.32 -4.13
CA ASP A 118 17.09 17.63 -3.26
C ASP A 118 17.02 17.09 -1.82
N TYR A 119 15.89 17.18 -1.15
CA TYR A 119 15.81 16.82 0.27
C TYR A 119 15.02 15.54 0.53
N HIS A 120 14.20 15.09 -0.44
CA HIS A 120 13.40 13.86 -0.38
C HIS A 120 12.50 13.75 0.87
N ASN A 121 12.23 14.87 1.53
CA ASN A 121 11.37 14.96 2.69
C ASN A 121 10.56 16.25 2.68
N TYR A 122 9.44 16.22 3.39
CA TYR A 122 8.58 17.38 3.52
C TYR A 122 7.74 17.33 4.80
N ALA A 123 7.33 18.51 5.24
CA ALA A 123 6.44 18.68 6.38
C ALA A 123 4.99 18.47 5.96
N ILE A 124 4.27 17.63 6.69
CA ILE A 124 2.82 17.44 6.58
C ILE A 124 2.10 17.68 7.89
N ASN A 125 0.81 18.03 7.77
CA ASN A 125 -0.08 18.40 8.87
C ASN A 125 0.59 19.46 9.79
N ASP A 126 0.68 19.19 11.09
CA ASP A 126 1.28 20.07 12.10
C ASP A 126 2.82 20.00 12.10
N PHE A 127 3.40 20.15 10.92
CA PHE A 127 4.83 20.12 10.62
C PHE A 127 5.56 18.85 11.05
N VAL A 128 4.95 17.69 10.83
CA VAL A 128 5.62 16.40 10.98
C VAL A 128 6.35 16.08 9.67
N PHE A 129 7.64 15.73 9.74
CA PHE A 129 8.42 15.45 8.53
C PHE A 129 8.32 13.97 8.11
N VAL A 130 8.03 13.77 6.82
CA VAL A 130 7.96 12.45 6.17
C VAL A 130 8.86 12.40 4.94
N HIS A 131 9.17 11.20 4.47
CA HIS A 131 10.08 10.94 3.35
C HIS A 131 9.33 10.35 2.13
N ASN A 132 9.87 10.55 0.92
CA ASN A 132 9.35 9.96 -0.32
C ASN A 132 9.30 8.41 -0.27
N CYS A 133 8.47 7.77 -1.12
CA CYS A 133 8.28 6.31 -1.17
C CYS A 133 8.28 5.72 -2.59
N ASP A 134 9.19 4.77 -2.85
CA ASP A 134 9.41 4.20 -4.20
C ASP A 134 9.11 2.69 -4.26
N GLY A 135 8.43 2.25 -5.33
CA GLY A 135 7.97 0.88 -5.57
C GLY A 135 7.60 0.70 -7.04
N ASP A 136 8.56 0.97 -7.91
CA ASP A 136 8.32 1.31 -9.31
C ASP A 136 8.36 0.10 -10.25
N GLU A 137 7.54 0.17 -11.30
CA GLU A 137 7.54 -0.75 -12.43
C GLU A 137 8.04 0.01 -13.66
N ASP A 138 9.06 -0.53 -14.34
CA ASP A 138 9.67 0.10 -15.51
C ASP A 138 9.17 -0.50 -16.84
N SER A 139 9.28 0.32 -17.90
CA SER A 139 9.00 -0.09 -19.27
C SER A 139 10.30 -0.24 -20.07
N ILE A 140 10.43 -1.34 -20.82
CA ILE A 140 11.56 -1.57 -21.72
C ILE A 140 11.03 -1.61 -23.16
N MET A 141 11.66 -0.85 -24.05
CA MET A 141 11.38 -0.87 -25.50
C MET A 141 12.66 -0.92 -26.30
N LEU A 142 12.59 -1.45 -27.52
CA LEU A 142 13.72 -1.45 -28.44
C LEU A 142 13.95 -0.03 -28.96
N LEU A 143 15.22 0.39 -29.03
CA LEU A 143 15.57 1.76 -29.44
C LEU A 143 14.98 2.14 -30.80
N LEU A 144 15.14 1.28 -31.82
CA LEU A 144 14.65 1.58 -33.16
C LEU A 144 13.11 1.61 -33.23
N ASP A 145 12.43 0.80 -32.42
CA ASP A 145 10.98 0.81 -32.31
C ASP A 145 10.50 2.14 -31.72
N GLY A 146 11.13 2.59 -30.62
CA GLY A 146 10.89 3.90 -30.03
C GLY A 146 11.20 5.08 -30.97
N LEU A 147 12.08 4.93 -31.95
CA LEU A 147 12.37 5.99 -32.93
C LEU A 147 11.40 6.01 -34.13
N LEU A 148 11.00 4.84 -34.63
CA LEU A 148 10.15 4.72 -35.81
C LEU A 148 8.66 4.87 -35.48
N ASN A 149 8.22 4.30 -34.35
CA ASN A 149 6.80 4.17 -34.02
C ASN A 149 6.32 5.20 -32.99
N PHE A 150 7.22 6.02 -32.45
CA PHE A 150 6.85 7.09 -31.53
C PHE A 150 6.52 8.38 -32.27
N SER A 151 5.37 8.97 -31.94
CA SER A 151 5.04 10.34 -32.30
C SER A 151 4.23 10.97 -31.19
N ARG A 152 4.53 12.24 -30.88
CA ARG A 152 3.79 13.02 -29.89
C ARG A 152 2.30 13.16 -30.25
N HIS A 153 1.93 12.99 -31.52
CA HIS A 153 0.55 13.04 -32.00
C HIS A 153 -0.31 11.87 -31.49
N TYR A 154 0.30 10.76 -31.10
CA TYR A 154 -0.42 9.60 -30.55
C TYR A 154 -0.67 9.71 -29.05
N LEU A 155 -0.04 10.68 -28.38
CA LEU A 155 -0.15 10.83 -26.94
C LEU A 155 -1.50 11.44 -26.56
N PRO A 156 -2.19 10.89 -25.55
CA PRO A 156 -3.46 11.43 -25.12
C PRO A 156 -3.28 12.85 -24.55
N ASN A 157 -4.22 13.74 -24.82
CA ASN A 157 -4.21 15.12 -24.31
C ASN A 157 -4.31 15.23 -22.76
N LYS A 158 -4.42 14.10 -22.05
CA LYS A 158 -4.45 14.03 -20.58
C LYS A 158 -3.04 13.83 -20.04
N ARG A 159 -2.68 14.65 -19.04
CA ARG A 159 -1.33 14.75 -18.46
C ARG A 159 -0.68 13.40 -18.08
N GLY A 160 -1.47 12.42 -17.62
CA GLY A 160 -0.96 11.12 -17.17
C GLY A 160 -0.39 10.24 -18.29
N GLY A 161 -0.83 10.39 -19.54
CA GLY A 161 -0.32 9.56 -20.65
C GLY A 161 0.96 10.09 -21.31
N LEU A 162 1.53 11.17 -20.80
CA LEU A 162 2.84 11.69 -21.23
C LEU A 162 3.98 11.19 -20.32
N MET A 163 3.66 10.68 -19.13
CA MET A 163 4.63 10.31 -18.09
C MET A 163 5.42 9.05 -18.50
N ASP A 164 4.72 8.07 -19.09
CA ASP A 164 5.32 6.80 -19.50
C ASP A 164 5.85 6.84 -20.95
N ALA A 165 5.89 8.04 -21.56
CA ALA A 165 6.33 8.23 -22.93
C ALA A 165 7.82 8.61 -23.00
N PRO A 166 8.61 8.02 -23.90
CA PRO A 166 10.05 8.28 -24.03
C PRO A 166 10.30 9.64 -24.71
N LEU A 167 10.04 10.75 -24.01
CA LEU A 167 10.16 12.11 -24.55
C LEU A 167 11.62 12.57 -24.69
N VAL A 168 12.50 12.05 -23.83
CA VAL A 168 13.93 12.37 -23.80
C VAL A 168 14.69 11.07 -23.69
N LEU A 169 15.76 10.95 -24.46
CA LEU A 169 16.66 9.80 -24.44
C LEU A 169 18.01 10.25 -23.88
N THR A 170 18.35 9.76 -22.69
CA THR A 170 19.67 9.97 -22.09
C THR A 170 20.63 8.91 -22.60
N THR A 171 21.75 9.31 -23.19
CA THR A 171 22.74 8.39 -23.81
C THR A 171 23.94 8.08 -22.92
N LYS A 172 24.16 8.89 -21.89
CA LYS A 172 25.24 8.73 -20.91
C LYS A 172 24.71 9.03 -19.52
N ILE A 173 25.07 8.19 -18.55
CA ILE A 173 24.69 8.36 -17.16
C ILE A 173 25.81 9.10 -16.44
N TYR A 174 25.49 10.25 -15.87
CA TYR A 174 26.37 10.97 -14.95
C TYR A 174 25.91 10.69 -13.52
N PRO A 175 26.73 10.05 -12.66
CA PRO A 175 26.36 9.72 -11.29
C PRO A 175 25.90 10.91 -10.44
N SER A 176 26.30 12.14 -10.79
CA SER A 176 25.82 13.37 -10.16
C SER A 176 24.36 13.71 -10.46
N GLU A 177 23.81 13.18 -11.56
CA GLU A 177 22.43 13.39 -12.02
C GLU A 177 21.51 12.23 -11.61
N VAL A 178 22.07 11.19 -11.00
CA VAL A 178 21.35 10.01 -10.52
C VAL A 178 20.82 10.28 -9.11
N ASP A 179 19.77 9.55 -8.74
CA ASP A 179 19.11 9.66 -7.44
C ASP A 179 20.08 9.51 -6.24
N LYS A 180 19.74 10.18 -5.13
CA LYS A 180 20.56 10.20 -3.91
C LYS A 180 20.59 8.86 -3.18
N GLU A 181 19.63 7.97 -3.39
CA GLU A 181 19.64 6.63 -2.79
C GLU A 181 20.90 5.86 -3.20
N VAL A 182 21.33 6.01 -4.47
CA VAL A 182 22.57 5.38 -4.97
C VAL A 182 23.80 5.89 -4.22
N GLN A 183 23.78 7.12 -3.70
CA GLN A 183 24.89 7.69 -2.94
C GLN A 183 25.11 6.99 -1.60
N SER A 184 24.08 6.32 -1.07
CA SER A 184 24.15 5.57 0.18
C SER A 184 24.63 4.13 -0.01
N MET A 185 24.96 3.71 -1.24
CA MET A 185 25.40 2.35 -1.51
C MET A 185 26.84 2.11 -1.05
N ASP A 186 27.03 1.04 -0.28
CA ASP A 186 28.35 0.55 0.15
C ASP A 186 29.10 -0.10 -1.03
N VAL A 187 30.40 0.19 -1.17
CA VAL A 187 31.20 -0.26 -2.33
C VAL A 187 32.40 -1.14 -1.96
N MET A 188 32.40 -1.69 -0.74
CA MET A 188 33.51 -2.43 -0.17
C MET A 188 33.39 -3.95 -0.39
N GLN A 189 34.52 -4.63 -0.61
CA GLN A 189 34.55 -6.09 -0.73
C GLN A 189 34.17 -6.81 0.57
N ARG A 190 34.53 -6.24 1.71
CA ARG A 190 34.26 -6.81 3.02
C ARG A 190 34.15 -5.71 4.04
N TYR A 191 33.14 -5.79 4.91
CA TYR A 191 33.04 -4.86 6.02
C TYR A 191 34.19 -5.05 7.04
N PRO A 192 34.79 -3.96 7.53
CA PRO A 192 35.91 -4.03 8.45
C PRO A 192 35.46 -4.44 9.84
N LEU A 193 36.39 -4.93 10.67
CA LEU A 193 36.11 -5.33 12.04
C LEU A 193 35.53 -4.18 12.89
N GLU A 194 35.94 -2.95 12.60
CA GLU A 194 35.48 -1.74 13.29
C GLU A 194 33.98 -1.53 13.12
N PHE A 195 33.43 -1.77 11.93
CA PHE A 195 32.00 -1.72 11.68
C PHE A 195 31.25 -2.73 12.57
N TYR A 196 31.69 -3.99 12.61
CA TYR A 196 31.06 -5.02 13.46
C TYR A 196 31.17 -4.72 14.96
N LYS A 197 32.26 -4.11 15.41
CA LYS A 197 32.37 -3.66 16.80
C LYS A 197 31.44 -2.49 17.09
N ALA A 198 31.23 -1.60 16.12
CA ALA A 198 30.35 -0.45 16.26
C ALA A 198 28.87 -0.85 16.35
N THR A 199 28.45 -1.92 15.67
CA THR A 199 27.06 -2.41 15.78
C THR A 199 26.73 -2.93 17.19
N LEU A 200 27.70 -3.51 17.91
CA LEU A 200 27.51 -3.90 19.32
C LEU A 200 27.25 -2.70 20.24
N ARG A 201 27.66 -1.50 19.81
CA ARG A 201 27.44 -0.24 20.52
C ARG A 201 26.12 0.43 20.13
N ASN A 202 25.40 -0.08 19.13
CA ASN A 202 24.32 0.62 18.44
C ASN A 202 24.74 2.01 17.94
N ALA A 203 25.97 2.14 17.42
CA ALA A 203 26.49 3.39 16.87
C ALA A 203 25.63 3.91 15.72
N ASP A 204 25.58 5.24 15.54
CA ASP A 204 24.88 5.83 14.40
C ASP A 204 25.65 5.55 13.09
N PRO A 205 24.97 5.17 11.98
CA PRO A 205 25.62 4.91 10.70
C PRO A 205 26.50 6.07 10.20
N LYS A 206 26.10 7.33 10.47
CA LYS A 206 26.84 8.52 10.04
C LYS A 206 28.21 8.65 10.72
N GLU A 207 28.43 8.03 11.88
CA GLU A 207 29.75 8.00 12.53
C GLU A 207 30.78 7.21 11.72
N LEU A 208 30.32 6.20 10.98
CA LEU A 208 31.15 5.26 10.24
C LEU A 208 31.26 5.60 8.76
N GLU A 209 30.35 6.43 8.25
CA GLU A 209 30.32 6.86 6.85
C GLU A 209 31.58 7.66 6.49
N GLY A 210 32.28 7.24 5.44
CA GLY A 210 33.47 7.88 4.90
C GLY A 210 34.76 7.70 5.73
N SER A 211 34.64 7.33 7.00
CA SER A 211 35.75 7.02 7.90
C SER A 211 36.09 5.52 7.89
N VAL A 212 35.08 4.67 8.00
CA VAL A 212 35.21 3.21 8.12
C VAL A 212 34.54 2.51 6.93
N ILE A 213 33.39 3.02 6.49
CA ILE A 213 32.63 2.51 5.34
C ILE A 213 32.75 3.48 4.17
N GLU A 214 33.15 2.98 3.01
CA GLU A 214 33.16 3.74 1.77
C GLU A 214 31.81 3.59 1.04
N THR A 215 31.17 4.74 0.77
CA THR A 215 29.92 4.85 0.00
C THR A 215 30.14 5.54 -1.35
N VAL A 216 29.19 5.41 -2.27
CA VAL A 216 29.22 6.13 -3.57
C VAL A 216 29.20 7.64 -3.37
N GLY A 217 28.41 8.15 -2.43
CA GLY A 217 28.32 9.56 -2.10
C GLY A 217 29.66 10.13 -1.64
N GLU A 218 30.39 9.36 -0.84
CA GLU A 218 31.72 9.76 -0.38
C GLU A 218 32.75 9.77 -1.51
N ARG A 219 32.69 8.82 -2.45
CA ARG A 219 33.53 8.84 -3.65
C ARG A 219 33.24 10.06 -4.52
N LEU A 220 31.96 10.43 -4.66
CA LEU A 220 31.54 11.62 -5.42
C LEU A 220 32.10 12.89 -4.77
N LYS A 221 31.99 13.03 -3.45
CA LYS A 221 32.57 14.17 -2.69
C LYS A 221 34.08 14.27 -2.83
N LYS A 222 34.78 13.12 -2.81
CA LYS A 222 36.25 13.04 -2.94
C LYS A 222 36.77 13.10 -4.38
N GLY A 223 35.88 13.22 -5.38
CA GLY A 223 36.26 13.26 -6.80
C GLY A 223 36.95 11.97 -7.29
N LYS A 224 36.65 10.82 -6.65
CA LYS A 224 37.17 9.52 -7.06
C LYS A 224 36.38 8.99 -8.26
N ASP A 225 36.95 8.03 -8.99
CA ASP A 225 36.25 7.35 -10.07
C ASP A 225 35.06 6.54 -9.54
N LEU A 226 33.89 6.76 -10.14
CA LEU A 226 32.60 6.20 -9.74
C LEU A 226 32.18 4.99 -10.59
N TYR A 227 32.90 4.72 -11.68
CA TYR A 227 32.55 3.65 -12.62
C TYR A 227 33.37 2.38 -12.40
N VAL A 228 34.37 2.42 -11.51
CA VAL A 228 35.31 1.31 -11.26
C VAL A 228 35.35 0.94 -9.77
N ASN A 229 35.79 -0.29 -9.48
CA ASN A 229 36.01 -0.79 -8.13
C ASN A 229 34.77 -0.67 -7.22
N LEU A 230 33.59 -0.95 -7.78
CA LEU A 230 32.36 -1.15 -7.03
C LEU A 230 32.30 -2.63 -6.65
N TRP A 231 32.43 -2.93 -5.36
CA TRP A 231 32.47 -4.29 -4.85
C TRP A 231 31.20 -4.66 -4.11
N PHE A 232 30.99 -5.97 -3.96
CA PHE A 232 29.90 -6.56 -3.19
C PHE A 232 30.48 -7.49 -2.12
N THR A 233 29.71 -7.72 -1.04
CA THR A 233 30.16 -8.49 0.12
C THR A 233 29.86 -9.99 0.04
N HIS A 234 28.77 -10.37 -0.63
CA HIS A 234 28.29 -11.74 -0.71
C HIS A 234 28.10 -12.15 -2.16
N ASP A 235 28.74 -13.25 -2.57
CA ASP A 235 28.54 -13.87 -3.86
C ASP A 235 27.30 -14.78 -3.81
N ASN A 236 26.46 -14.69 -4.84
CA ASN A 236 25.22 -15.46 -4.94
C ASN A 236 25.32 -16.55 -6.03
N GLY A 237 26.47 -16.72 -6.68
CA GLY A 237 26.65 -17.64 -7.80
C GLY A 237 25.81 -17.22 -9.00
N ASP A 238 24.78 -17.99 -9.35
CA ASP A 238 23.84 -17.64 -10.41
C ASP A 238 22.63 -16.89 -9.84
N ILE A 239 22.49 -15.63 -10.28
CA ILE A 239 21.40 -14.73 -9.91
C ILE A 239 20.01 -15.25 -10.30
N ASN A 240 19.92 -16.23 -11.20
CA ASN A 240 18.68 -16.86 -11.61
C ASN A 240 18.29 -18.06 -10.72
N LEU A 241 19.12 -18.41 -9.72
CA LEU A 241 18.84 -19.50 -8.79
C LEU A 241 17.75 -19.09 -7.80
N GLY A 242 16.50 -19.30 -8.19
CA GLY A 242 15.34 -19.06 -7.35
C GLY A 242 14.04 -19.40 -8.07
N PRO A 243 12.91 -19.45 -7.35
CA PRO A 243 11.60 -19.59 -7.98
C PRO A 243 11.29 -18.36 -8.85
N THR A 244 11.30 -18.54 -10.17
CA THR A 244 11.09 -17.45 -11.17
C THR A 244 9.66 -16.91 -11.21
N LYS A 245 8.72 -17.60 -10.57
CA LYS A 245 7.33 -17.18 -10.45
C LYS A 245 6.88 -17.29 -9.01
N THR A 246 6.24 -16.23 -8.54
CA THR A 246 5.61 -16.25 -7.22
C THR A 246 4.50 -17.30 -7.19
N SER A 247 4.35 -18.03 -6.08
CA SER A 247 3.23 -18.96 -5.90
C SER A 247 1.87 -18.26 -5.91
N TYR A 248 1.85 -16.95 -5.61
CA TYR A 248 0.64 -16.15 -5.59
C TYR A 248 0.00 -15.96 -6.98
N SER A 249 0.82 -15.96 -8.04
CA SER A 249 0.41 -15.82 -9.44
C SER A 249 0.24 -17.15 -10.18
N ASP A 250 0.31 -18.29 -9.47
CA ASP A 250 0.08 -19.62 -10.05
C ASP A 250 -1.33 -19.70 -10.69
N PRO A 251 -1.44 -20.05 -11.99
CA PRO A 251 -2.72 -20.23 -12.66
C PRO A 251 -3.67 -21.24 -12.01
N ASN A 252 -3.14 -22.17 -11.20
CA ASN A 252 -3.93 -23.14 -10.44
C ASN A 252 -4.53 -22.54 -9.15
N LEU A 253 -4.03 -21.39 -8.71
CA LEU A 253 -4.44 -20.68 -7.50
C LEU A 253 -5.48 -19.58 -7.79
N LYS A 254 -6.56 -19.95 -8.51
CA LYS A 254 -7.61 -18.98 -8.92
C LYS A 254 -8.54 -18.58 -7.79
N SER A 255 -8.85 -19.48 -6.87
CA SER A 255 -9.84 -19.23 -5.82
C SER A 255 -9.20 -18.57 -4.60
N MET A 256 -9.90 -17.58 -4.04
CA MET A 256 -9.49 -16.95 -2.78
C MET A 256 -9.44 -17.95 -1.62
N SER A 257 -10.32 -18.94 -1.60
CA SER A 257 -10.30 -20.00 -0.60
C SER A 257 -8.98 -20.78 -0.62
N LEU A 258 -8.51 -21.15 -1.82
CA LEU A 258 -7.25 -21.87 -1.96
C LEU A 258 -6.04 -20.97 -1.62
N LYS A 259 -6.09 -19.68 -1.94
CA LYS A 259 -5.06 -18.71 -1.53
C LYS A 259 -4.92 -18.63 -0.01
N VAL A 260 -6.04 -18.48 0.68
CA VAL A 260 -6.09 -18.43 2.15
C VAL A 260 -5.62 -19.74 2.74
N GLN A 261 -6.05 -20.88 2.19
CA GLN A 261 -5.59 -22.19 2.65
C GLN A 261 -4.06 -22.33 2.51
N ARG A 262 -3.49 -21.97 1.36
CA ARG A 262 -2.03 -22.03 1.12
C ARG A 262 -1.26 -21.09 2.05
N GLN A 263 -1.80 -19.92 2.33
CA GLN A 263 -1.24 -19.00 3.32
C GLN A 263 -1.22 -19.67 4.71
N MET A 264 -2.36 -20.16 5.20
CA MET A 264 -2.44 -20.84 6.50
C MET A 264 -1.55 -22.08 6.57
N ASP A 265 -1.41 -22.84 5.47
CA ASP A 265 -0.52 -24.01 5.38
C ASP A 265 0.95 -23.63 5.53
N LEU A 266 1.35 -22.47 5.00
CA LEU A 266 2.70 -21.94 5.18
C LEU A 266 2.92 -21.49 6.62
N GLU A 267 1.97 -20.75 7.19
CA GLU A 267 2.06 -20.22 8.55
C GLU A 267 2.20 -21.34 9.59
N ARG A 268 1.48 -22.46 9.42
CA ARG A 268 1.62 -23.64 10.28
C ARG A 268 3.02 -24.29 10.23
N LYS A 269 3.80 -24.04 9.18
CA LYS A 269 5.17 -24.56 9.05
C LYS A 269 6.21 -23.60 9.64
N LEU A 270 5.86 -22.33 9.81
CA LEU A 270 6.79 -21.31 10.28
C LEU A 270 6.79 -21.25 11.80
N ARG A 271 7.98 -21.23 12.40
CA ARG A 271 8.15 -21.06 13.85
C ARG A 271 7.93 -19.61 14.30
N SER A 272 8.17 -18.65 13.42
CA SER A 272 8.10 -17.21 13.71
C SER A 272 6.68 -16.64 13.65
N VAL A 273 5.67 -17.45 13.30
CA VAL A 273 4.30 -16.99 13.05
C VAL A 273 3.32 -17.81 13.88
N ASP A 274 2.35 -17.15 14.51
CA ASP A 274 1.23 -17.81 15.18
C ASP A 274 0.02 -17.89 14.23
N PRO A 275 -0.38 -19.10 13.76
CA PRO A 275 -1.52 -19.26 12.87
C PRO A 275 -2.85 -18.76 13.46
N ASN A 276 -3.02 -18.79 14.78
CA ASN A 276 -4.25 -18.32 15.42
C ASN A 276 -4.37 -16.79 15.33
N ASP A 277 -3.28 -16.06 15.56
CA ASP A 277 -3.27 -14.60 15.41
C ASP A 277 -3.50 -14.19 13.95
N VAL A 278 -2.91 -14.92 13.00
CA VAL A 278 -3.14 -14.61 11.58
C VAL A 278 -4.59 -14.87 11.17
N ALA A 279 -5.17 -16.02 11.55
CA ALA A 279 -6.58 -16.30 11.31
C ALA A 279 -7.49 -15.20 11.90
N ARG A 280 -7.19 -14.76 13.13
CA ARG A 280 -7.90 -13.67 13.80
C ARG A 280 -7.80 -12.36 13.01
N ARG A 281 -6.60 -11.95 12.57
CA ARG A 281 -6.38 -10.73 11.78
C ARG A 281 -7.07 -10.79 10.42
N LEU A 282 -7.00 -11.94 9.74
CA LEU A 282 -7.67 -12.16 8.45
C LEU A 282 -9.19 -11.98 8.57
N ILE A 283 -9.81 -12.60 9.58
CA ILE A 283 -11.25 -12.49 9.79
C ILE A 283 -11.65 -11.07 10.15
N ASP A 284 -10.97 -10.42 11.10
CA ASP A 284 -11.38 -9.10 11.60
C ASP A 284 -11.09 -7.95 10.62
N LYS A 285 -9.87 -7.91 10.06
CA LYS A 285 -9.41 -6.78 9.23
C LYS A 285 -9.83 -6.89 7.77
N HIS A 286 -9.98 -8.11 7.24
CA HIS A 286 -10.30 -8.32 5.84
C HIS A 286 -11.73 -8.84 5.66
N PHE A 287 -12.04 -10.05 6.12
CA PHE A 287 -13.30 -10.71 5.72
C PHE A 287 -14.55 -10.07 6.30
N ILE A 288 -14.60 -9.81 7.62
CA ILE A 288 -15.77 -9.17 8.24
C ILE A 288 -15.97 -7.76 7.66
N ARG A 289 -14.89 -7.01 7.45
CA ARG A 289 -14.91 -5.66 6.89
C ARG A 289 -15.48 -5.64 5.46
N ASP A 290 -15.09 -6.61 4.63
CA ASP A 290 -15.59 -6.75 3.26
C ASP A 290 -17.04 -7.23 3.22
N ILE A 291 -17.41 -8.24 4.02
CA ILE A 291 -18.79 -8.76 4.05
C ILE A 291 -19.75 -7.66 4.53
N ALA A 292 -19.41 -6.98 5.62
CA ALA A 292 -20.24 -5.89 6.15
C ALA A 292 -20.29 -4.69 5.19
N GLY A 293 -19.16 -4.35 4.55
CA GLY A 293 -19.09 -3.29 3.55
C GLY A 293 -19.97 -3.58 2.33
N ASN A 294 -19.87 -4.80 1.78
CA ASN A 294 -20.67 -5.24 0.65
C ASN A 294 -22.15 -5.38 1.02
N LEU A 295 -22.49 -5.84 2.22
CA LEU A 295 -23.86 -5.92 2.70
C LEU A 295 -24.49 -4.52 2.83
N LYS A 296 -23.76 -3.57 3.42
CA LYS A 296 -24.19 -2.16 3.49
C LYS A 296 -24.39 -1.58 2.10
N ALA A 297 -23.40 -1.77 1.21
CA ALA A 297 -23.47 -1.31 -0.16
C ALA A 297 -24.65 -1.94 -0.92
N PHE A 298 -24.96 -3.22 -0.67
CA PHE A 298 -26.10 -3.91 -1.25
C PHE A 298 -27.44 -3.26 -0.85
N TYR A 299 -27.60 -2.83 0.41
CA TYR A 299 -28.80 -2.12 0.86
C TYR A 299 -28.91 -0.69 0.31
N THR A 300 -27.79 0.00 0.10
CA THR A 300 -27.78 1.41 -0.35
C THR A 300 -27.48 1.59 -1.84
N GLN A 301 -27.48 0.50 -2.63
CA GLN A 301 -27.01 0.54 -4.02
C GLN A 301 -27.94 1.31 -4.97
N GLU A 302 -27.35 1.78 -6.07
CA GLU A 302 -28.09 2.24 -7.24
C GLU A 302 -28.23 1.12 -8.28
N PHE A 303 -29.23 1.25 -9.14
CA PHE A 303 -29.51 0.32 -10.23
C PHE A 303 -28.98 0.89 -11.53
N ARG A 304 -28.31 0.06 -12.34
CA ARG A 304 -27.73 0.48 -13.63
C ARG A 304 -28.42 -0.23 -14.78
N CYS A 305 -28.77 0.54 -15.81
CA CYS A 305 -29.16 -0.02 -17.10
C CYS A 305 -27.93 -0.52 -17.87
N THR A 306 -27.89 -1.79 -18.25
CA THR A 306 -26.78 -2.38 -19.02
C THR A 306 -26.67 -1.84 -20.45
N ASN A 307 -27.75 -1.29 -20.99
CA ASN A 307 -27.78 -0.79 -22.36
C ASN A 307 -27.30 0.66 -22.50
N CYS A 308 -27.77 1.56 -21.64
CA CYS A 308 -27.48 3.00 -21.76
C CYS A 308 -26.72 3.58 -20.56
N ASN A 309 -26.37 2.74 -19.58
CA ASN A 309 -25.65 3.11 -18.36
C ASN A 309 -26.34 4.18 -17.50
N ALA A 310 -27.63 4.43 -17.72
CA ALA A 310 -28.45 5.23 -16.81
C ALA A 310 -28.47 4.59 -15.42
N LYS A 311 -28.36 5.44 -14.39
CA LYS A 311 -28.37 5.06 -12.98
C LYS A 311 -29.67 5.51 -12.33
N TYR A 312 -30.25 4.66 -11.49
CA TYR A 312 -31.50 4.92 -10.79
C TYR A 312 -31.35 4.56 -9.31
N LYS A 313 -31.73 5.46 -8.40
CA LYS A 313 -31.75 5.16 -6.95
C LYS A 313 -32.85 4.14 -6.59
N VAL A 314 -33.99 4.25 -7.26
CA VAL A 314 -35.12 3.31 -7.16
C VAL A 314 -35.41 2.78 -8.56
N PRO A 315 -35.52 1.46 -8.77
CA PRO A 315 -35.80 0.92 -10.08
C PRO A 315 -37.26 1.23 -10.48
N PRO A 316 -37.52 1.60 -11.74
CA PRO A 316 -38.88 1.70 -12.27
C PRO A 316 -39.66 0.40 -12.06
N ILE A 317 -40.86 0.50 -11.51
CA ILE A 317 -41.72 -0.64 -11.14
C ILE A 317 -42.04 -1.52 -12.36
N ASN A 318 -42.18 -0.93 -13.54
CA ASN A 318 -42.43 -1.66 -14.79
C ASN A 318 -41.19 -2.40 -15.34
N GLY A 319 -40.02 -2.24 -14.72
CA GLY A 319 -38.76 -2.86 -15.15
C GLY A 319 -38.21 -2.33 -16.48
N VAL A 320 -38.71 -1.18 -16.96
CA VAL A 320 -38.29 -0.54 -18.20
C VAL A 320 -37.39 0.65 -17.90
N CYS A 321 -36.24 0.73 -18.59
CA CYS A 321 -35.35 1.87 -18.47
C CYS A 321 -36.00 3.14 -19.05
N ILE A 322 -36.16 4.19 -18.23
CA ILE A 322 -36.77 5.46 -18.64
C ILE A 322 -35.98 6.13 -19.78
N LYS A 323 -34.65 6.03 -19.75
CA LYS A 323 -33.78 6.68 -20.75
C LYS A 323 -33.77 5.99 -22.12
N CYS A 324 -33.87 4.66 -22.17
CA CYS A 324 -33.67 3.92 -23.42
C CYS A 324 -34.80 2.93 -23.77
N GLY A 325 -35.89 2.89 -23.00
CA GLY A 325 -37.07 2.07 -23.27
C GLY A 325 -36.88 0.55 -23.19
N LYS A 326 -35.67 0.04 -22.90
CA LYS A 326 -35.41 -1.41 -22.87
C LYS A 326 -35.88 -2.05 -21.56
N LYS A 327 -36.84 -2.99 -21.67
CA LYS A 327 -37.34 -3.83 -20.57
C LYS A 327 -36.26 -4.81 -20.08
N GLY A 328 -36.18 -5.03 -18.77
CA GLY A 328 -35.25 -6.02 -18.17
C GLY A 328 -33.76 -5.64 -18.20
N SER A 329 -33.43 -4.43 -18.66
CA SER A 329 -32.06 -3.94 -18.78
C SER A 329 -31.48 -3.39 -17.46
N ILE A 330 -32.30 -3.24 -16.43
CA ILE A 330 -31.92 -2.68 -15.12
C ILE A 330 -31.41 -3.81 -14.23
N LYS A 331 -30.16 -3.68 -13.77
CA LYS A 331 -29.50 -4.67 -12.91
C LYS A 331 -28.97 -4.00 -11.64
N LEU A 332 -28.89 -4.80 -10.58
CA LEU A 332 -28.18 -4.46 -9.34
C LEU A 332 -26.70 -4.20 -9.64
N THR A 333 -26.14 -3.16 -9.02
CA THR A 333 -24.70 -2.87 -9.13
C THR A 333 -23.88 -3.76 -8.21
N VAL A 334 -24.42 -4.13 -7.05
CA VAL A 334 -23.85 -5.10 -6.11
C VAL A 334 -24.71 -6.36 -6.12
N LYS A 335 -24.12 -7.50 -6.50
CA LYS A 335 -24.80 -8.80 -6.55
C LYS A 335 -24.61 -9.57 -5.23
N GLN A 336 -25.55 -10.45 -4.90
CA GLN A 336 -25.49 -11.35 -3.72
C GLN A 336 -24.14 -12.08 -3.59
N GLY A 337 -23.63 -12.64 -4.69
CA GLY A 337 -22.34 -13.36 -4.67
C GLY A 337 -21.13 -12.51 -4.23
N SER A 338 -21.22 -11.17 -4.31
CA SER A 338 -20.19 -10.28 -3.76
C SER A 338 -20.20 -10.23 -2.23
N VAL A 339 -21.36 -10.44 -1.61
CA VAL A 339 -21.54 -10.45 -0.15
C VAL A 339 -21.14 -11.82 0.42
N GLU A 340 -21.49 -12.92 -0.26
CA GLU A 340 -21.26 -14.28 0.21
C GLU A 340 -19.82 -14.80 -0.02
N LYS A 341 -19.04 -14.13 -0.87
CA LYS A 341 -17.70 -14.57 -1.33
C LYS A 341 -16.77 -15.05 -0.22
N TYR A 342 -16.73 -14.36 0.91
CA TYR A 342 -15.81 -14.63 2.03
C TYR A 342 -16.47 -15.30 3.23
N LEU A 343 -17.79 -15.48 3.20
CA LEU A 343 -18.56 -15.94 4.35
C LEU A 343 -18.20 -17.39 4.71
N VAL A 344 -18.05 -18.25 3.70
CA VAL A 344 -17.61 -19.65 3.89
C VAL A 344 -16.20 -19.72 4.45
N ILE A 345 -15.28 -18.88 3.94
CA ILE A 345 -13.88 -18.87 4.37
C ILE A 345 -13.76 -18.38 5.82
N ALA A 346 -14.48 -17.31 6.18
CA ALA A 346 -14.48 -16.77 7.53
C ALA A 346 -15.00 -17.78 8.56
N LYS A 347 -16.05 -18.53 8.21
CA LYS A 347 -16.58 -19.61 9.06
C LYS A 347 -15.56 -20.73 9.24
N ASP A 348 -15.00 -21.24 8.13
CA ASP A 348 -14.01 -22.32 8.15
C ASP A 348 -12.78 -21.98 9.02
N LEU A 349 -12.28 -20.74 8.94
CA LEU A 349 -11.17 -20.29 9.78
C LEU A 349 -11.56 -20.16 11.26
N ALA A 350 -12.76 -19.66 11.57
CA ALA A 350 -13.23 -19.51 12.94
C ALA A 350 -13.47 -20.85 13.65
N ASP A 351 -13.79 -21.89 12.87
CA ASP A 351 -13.99 -23.25 13.34
C ASP A 351 -12.64 -23.99 13.52
N LYS A 352 -11.67 -23.78 12.62
CA LYS A 352 -10.37 -24.48 12.65
C LYS A 352 -9.34 -23.88 13.59
N TYR A 353 -9.38 -22.58 13.84
CA TYR A 353 -8.38 -21.86 14.63
C TYR A 353 -9.00 -21.22 15.88
N ASP A 354 -8.17 -21.00 16.90
CA ASP A 354 -8.62 -20.29 18.08
C ASP A 354 -8.59 -18.77 17.88
N VAL A 355 -9.71 -18.24 17.39
CA VAL A 355 -9.86 -16.81 17.09
C VAL A 355 -10.54 -16.01 18.22
N GLY A 356 -10.79 -16.67 19.37
CA GLY A 356 -11.50 -16.09 20.51
C GLY A 356 -13.02 -16.06 20.36
N VAL A 357 -13.71 -16.05 21.50
CA VAL A 357 -15.19 -16.18 21.59
C VAL A 357 -15.92 -15.07 20.84
N TYR A 358 -15.48 -13.82 21.01
CA TYR A 358 -16.14 -12.66 20.39
C TYR A 358 -16.12 -12.75 18.87
N LEU A 359 -14.96 -13.05 18.27
CA LEU A 359 -14.82 -13.07 16.82
C LEU A 359 -15.62 -14.23 16.22
N ARG A 360 -15.60 -15.40 16.87
CA ARG A 360 -16.40 -16.56 16.47
C ARG A 360 -17.90 -16.23 16.46
N ARG A 361 -18.43 -15.65 17.54
CA ARG A 361 -19.83 -15.21 17.61
C ARG A 361 -20.16 -14.13 16.59
N ARG A 362 -19.25 -13.20 16.34
CA ARG A 362 -19.45 -12.16 15.34
C ARG A 362 -19.58 -12.72 13.93
N VAL A 363 -18.78 -13.73 13.58
CA VAL A 363 -18.91 -14.46 12.30
C VAL A 363 -20.29 -15.13 12.22
N GLU A 364 -20.72 -15.84 13.26
CA GLU A 364 -22.04 -16.49 13.30
C GLU A 364 -23.20 -15.50 13.08
N VAL A 365 -23.15 -14.34 13.74
CA VAL A 365 -24.18 -13.28 13.58
C VAL A 365 -24.23 -12.78 12.15
N ILE A 366 -23.08 -12.52 11.53
CA ILE A 366 -23.00 -12.05 10.14
C ILE A 366 -23.52 -13.13 9.17
N VAL A 367 -23.15 -14.39 9.41
CA VAL A 367 -23.64 -15.54 8.63
C VAL A 367 -25.18 -15.60 8.71
N LYS A 368 -25.74 -15.48 9.91
CA LYS A 368 -27.19 -15.48 10.12
C LYS A 368 -27.85 -14.30 9.41
N GLN A 369 -27.33 -13.09 9.58
CA GLN A 369 -27.85 -11.88 8.95
C GLN A 369 -27.88 -12.00 7.43
N VAL A 370 -26.77 -12.40 6.81
CA VAL A 370 -26.68 -12.61 5.35
C VAL A 370 -27.68 -13.68 4.91
N SER A 371 -27.80 -14.78 5.67
CA SER A 371 -28.78 -15.82 5.36
C SER A 371 -30.21 -15.28 5.38
N GLU A 372 -30.58 -14.47 6.38
CA GLU A 372 -31.92 -13.90 6.51
C GLU A 372 -32.23 -12.87 5.41
N THR A 373 -31.24 -12.03 5.04
CA THR A 373 -31.35 -11.08 3.94
C THR A 373 -31.68 -11.75 2.61
N PHE A 374 -31.10 -12.93 2.34
CA PHE A 374 -31.23 -13.61 1.05
C PHE A 374 -32.17 -14.83 1.06
N LYS A 375 -32.64 -15.29 2.23
CA LYS A 375 -33.60 -16.40 2.38
C LYS A 375 -34.95 -16.13 1.72
N SER A 376 -35.39 -14.87 1.68
CA SER A 376 -36.68 -14.47 1.08
C SER A 376 -36.68 -14.38 -0.45
N GLY A 377 -35.54 -14.61 -1.12
CA GLY A 377 -35.41 -14.50 -2.57
C GLY A 377 -35.83 -15.71 -3.40
N LYS A 378 -36.37 -16.78 -2.77
CA LYS A 378 -36.75 -18.03 -3.47
C LYS A 378 -38.26 -18.27 -3.59
N THR A 379 -39.10 -17.37 -3.13
CA THR A 379 -40.55 -17.50 -3.30
C THR A 379 -41.05 -16.33 -4.16
N SER A 380 -40.77 -16.42 -5.46
CA SER A 380 -41.62 -15.75 -6.44
C SER A 380 -43.00 -16.42 -6.37
N LEU A 381 -44.06 -15.62 -6.24
CA LEU A 381 -45.46 -16.10 -6.24
C LEU A 381 -45.81 -16.91 -7.52
N PHE A 382 -44.93 -16.89 -8.52
CA PHE A 382 -45.06 -17.57 -9.81
C PHE A 382 -44.24 -18.87 -9.95
N ASP A 383 -43.42 -19.23 -8.95
CA ASP A 383 -42.52 -20.40 -9.05
C ASP A 383 -43.16 -21.71 -8.56
N LEU A 384 -44.51 -21.80 -8.54
CA LEU A 384 -45.22 -23.02 -8.14
C LEU A 384 -45.20 -24.15 -9.18
N ASN A 385 -44.53 -23.97 -10.32
CA ASN A 385 -44.35 -25.05 -11.30
C ASN A 385 -42.96 -24.96 -11.92
N ASN A 386 -42.02 -25.76 -11.43
CA ASN A 386 -41.29 -26.74 -12.24
C ASN A 386 -40.10 -27.34 -11.47
N ASN A 387 -40.06 -28.67 -11.47
CA ASN A 387 -38.92 -29.49 -11.07
C ASN A 387 -37.66 -29.07 -11.83
N MET A 388 -36.65 -28.54 -11.14
CA MET A 388 -35.26 -28.55 -11.63
C MET A 388 -34.26 -28.81 -10.49
N GLU A 389 -33.53 -29.88 -10.71
CA GLU A 389 -32.37 -30.50 -10.05
C GLU A 389 -31.58 -29.64 -9.05
N LYS A 390 -31.42 -30.21 -7.85
CA LYS A 390 -30.71 -29.65 -6.69
C LYS A 390 -29.20 -29.50 -6.97
N LYS A 391 -28.70 -28.27 -7.03
CA LYS A 391 -27.37 -27.94 -6.47
C LYS A 391 -27.53 -27.80 -4.96
N SER A 392 -26.61 -28.37 -4.19
CA SER A 392 -26.59 -28.35 -2.72
C SER A 392 -26.79 -26.92 -2.19
N LYS A 393 -27.75 -26.76 -1.27
CA LYS A 393 -28.20 -25.47 -0.74
C LYS A 393 -27.76 -25.35 0.72
N ILE A 394 -27.79 -24.11 1.22
CA ILE A 394 -27.52 -23.71 2.62
C ILE A 394 -28.20 -24.61 3.68
N ASP A 395 -29.34 -25.22 3.34
CA ASP A 395 -30.07 -26.13 4.23
C ASP A 395 -29.28 -27.42 4.56
N ASP A 396 -28.39 -27.87 3.67
CA ASP A 396 -27.51 -29.04 3.87
C ASP A 396 -26.35 -28.74 4.86
N ILE A 397 -26.20 -27.49 5.31
CA ILE A 397 -25.13 -27.02 6.20
C ILE A 397 -25.66 -26.67 7.60
N ILE A 398 -26.98 -26.46 7.74
CA ILE A 398 -27.58 -25.96 9.00
C ILE A 398 -28.11 -27.10 9.88
N ASN A 399 -28.40 -28.28 9.33
CA ASN A 399 -28.66 -29.51 10.09
C ASN A 399 -27.92 -30.68 9.42
N PRO A 400 -27.04 -31.41 10.12
CA PRO A 400 -26.48 -32.66 9.61
C PRO A 400 -27.54 -33.74 9.42
#